data_AF-A0A7Y5B2W7-F1
#
_entry.id   AF-A0A7Y5B2W7-F1
#
_cell.length_a   1.000
_cell.length_b   1.000
_cell.length_c   1.000
_cell.angle_alpha   90.00
_cell.angle_beta   90.00
_cell.angle_gamma   90.00
#
_symmetry.space_group_name_H-M   'P 1'
#
loop_
_entity.id
_entity.type
_entity.pdbx_description
1 polymer ?
#
loop_
_entity_poly.entity_id
_entity_poly.type
_entity_poly.pdbx_seq_one_letter_code
_entity_poly.pdbx_strand_id
1 'polypeptide(L)'
;MSMLKESIGLILICALDAISTYWLIEGGMATEANPLMNMALQHSWAMFFGIKGFTVALAVGFAEWYRQRDAAYSIRWLRLTIFLYITVWCGGVLAGNIANARA
;
A
#
# COMPACT_ATOMS: atom_id res chain seq x y z
N MET A 1 14.50 -20.91 3.58
CA MET A 1 15.02 -19.52 3.55
C MET A 1 14.03 -18.61 4.24
N SER A 2 14.45 -17.79 5.19
CA SER A 2 13.58 -16.74 5.78
C SER A 2 13.41 -15.59 4.78
N MET A 3 12.26 -14.92 4.82
CA MET A 3 11.93 -13.74 4.02
C MET A 3 12.71 -12.51 4.52
N LEU A 4 12.96 -11.50 3.66
CA LEU A 4 13.51 -10.24 4.14
C LEU A 4 12.55 -9.55 5.11
N LYS A 5 13.10 -8.89 6.14
CA LYS A 5 12.32 -8.10 7.09
C LYS A 5 11.59 -6.96 6.39
N GLU A 6 12.23 -6.37 5.38
CA GLU A 6 11.64 -5.33 4.53
C GLU A 6 10.44 -5.84 3.74
N SER A 7 10.49 -7.07 3.20
CA SER A 7 9.34 -7.68 2.52
C SER A 7 8.15 -7.87 3.45
N ILE A 8 8.40 -8.40 4.67
CA ILE A 8 7.37 -8.53 5.71
C ILE A 8 6.82 -7.15 6.08
N GLY A 9 7.69 -6.17 6.26
CA GLY A 9 7.31 -4.79 6.58
C GLY A 9 6.41 -4.18 5.51
N LEU A 10 6.74 -4.35 4.22
CA LEU A 10 5.93 -3.86 3.11
C LEU A 10 4.55 -4.52 3.07
N ILE A 11 4.48 -5.85 3.28
CA ILE A 11 3.20 -6.57 3.37
C ILE A 11 2.32 -6.00 4.48
N LEU A 12 2.89 -5.82 5.68
CA LEU A 12 2.14 -5.29 6.83
C LEU A 12 1.67 -3.85 6.58
N ILE A 13 2.51 -3.00 6.01
CA ILE A 13 2.14 -1.62 5.67
C ILE A 13 1.01 -1.59 4.67
N CYS A 14 1.07 -2.38 3.59
CA CYS A 14 0.01 -2.40 2.59
C CYS A 14 -1.29 -3.04 3.11
N ALA A 15 -1.21 -4.00 4.03
CA ALA A 15 -2.37 -4.57 4.71
C ALA A 15 -3.04 -3.53 5.62
N LEU A 16 -2.25 -2.81 6.43
CA LEU A 16 -2.74 -1.72 7.27
C LEU A 16 -3.34 -0.59 6.43
N ASP A 17 -2.71 -0.25 5.31
CA ASP A 17 -3.25 0.73 4.38
C ASP A 17 -4.62 0.28 3.84
N ALA A 18 -4.74 -0.94 3.30
CA ALA A 18 -6.02 -1.45 2.81
C ALA A 18 -7.14 -1.45 3.87
N ILE A 19 -6.81 -1.84 5.11
CA ILE A 19 -7.75 -1.79 6.24
C ILE A 19 -8.10 -0.34 6.56
N SER A 20 -7.12 0.56 6.62
CA SER A 20 -7.39 1.98 6.89
C SER A 20 -8.22 2.62 5.79
N THR A 21 -8.01 2.28 4.52
CA THR A 21 -8.83 2.70 3.39
C THR A 21 -10.29 2.28 3.60
N TYR A 22 -10.53 1.01 3.95
CA TYR A 22 -11.87 0.51 4.23
C TYR A 22 -12.56 1.33 5.33
N TRP A 23 -11.89 1.47 6.48
CA TRP A 23 -12.45 2.19 7.64
C TRP A 23 -12.71 3.67 7.35
N LEU A 24 -11.80 4.34 6.63
CA LEU A 24 -11.93 5.75 6.30
C LEU A 24 -13.04 6.01 5.27
N ILE A 25 -13.17 5.16 4.25
CA ILE A 25 -14.20 5.32 3.21
C ILE A 25 -15.59 4.94 3.74
N GLU A 26 -15.73 3.82 4.44
CA GLU A 26 -17.02 3.42 5.05
C GLU A 26 -17.49 4.44 6.10
N GLY A 27 -16.55 5.08 6.80
CA GLY A 27 -16.85 6.18 7.72
C GLY A 27 -17.16 7.52 7.04
N GLY A 28 -17.12 7.60 5.71
CA GLY A 28 -17.32 8.84 4.96
C GLY A 28 -16.21 9.89 5.17
N MET A 29 -15.06 9.50 5.70
CA MET A 29 -13.95 10.41 6.04
C MET A 29 -12.96 10.62 4.89
N ALA A 30 -12.95 9.73 3.90
CA ALA A 30 -12.03 9.79 2.76
C ALA A 30 -12.65 9.23 1.48
N THR A 31 -11.99 9.50 0.35
CA THR A 31 -12.23 8.83 -0.94
C THR A 31 -10.92 8.21 -1.43
N GLU A 32 -11.01 7.19 -2.28
CA GLU A 32 -9.83 6.54 -2.85
C GLU A 32 -9.26 7.37 -4.00
N ALA A 33 -8.03 7.84 -3.84
CA ALA A 33 -7.34 8.68 -4.81
C ALA A 33 -6.74 7.88 -5.98
N ASN A 34 -6.44 6.59 -5.78
CA ASN A 34 -5.92 5.72 -6.83
C ASN A 34 -7.05 5.35 -7.81
N PRO A 35 -7.00 5.75 -9.09
CA PRO A 35 -8.08 5.50 -10.04
C PRO A 35 -8.40 4.01 -10.22
N LEU A 36 -7.38 3.15 -10.24
CA LEU A 36 -7.56 1.70 -10.38
C LEU A 36 -8.26 1.11 -9.14
N MET A 37 -7.87 1.56 -7.95
CA MET A 37 -8.51 1.10 -6.71
C MET A 37 -9.92 1.65 -6.58
N ASN A 38 -10.17 2.89 -7.01
CA ASN A 38 -11.50 3.47 -7.03
C ASN A 38 -12.43 2.70 -7.97
N MET A 39 -11.95 2.30 -9.15
CA MET A 39 -12.70 1.40 -10.04
C MET A 39 -13.00 0.04 -9.38
N ALA A 40 -12.04 -0.52 -8.64
CA ALA A 40 -12.26 -1.77 -7.91
C ALA A 40 -13.34 -1.61 -6.81
N LEU A 41 -13.33 -0.49 -6.09
CA LEU A 41 -14.31 -0.17 -5.05
C LEU A 41 -15.73 0.00 -5.61
N GLN A 42 -15.86 0.57 -6.81
CA GLN A 42 -17.16 0.68 -7.49
C GLN A 42 -17.81 -0.68 -7.79
N HIS A 43 -17.01 -1.75 -7.85
CA HIS A 43 -17.51 -3.12 -8.00
C HIS A 43 -17.73 -3.81 -6.66
N SER A 44 -16.69 -3.92 -5.81
CA SER A 44 -16.80 -4.49 -4.47
C SER A 44 -15.52 -4.32 -3.66
N TRP A 45 -15.65 -4.36 -2.33
CA TRP A 45 -14.51 -4.47 -1.41
C TRP A 45 -13.64 -5.70 -1.68
N ALA A 46 -14.24 -6.83 -2.05
CA ALA A 46 -13.50 -8.05 -2.37
C ALA A 46 -12.55 -7.85 -3.57
N MET A 47 -13.01 -7.14 -4.61
CA MET A 47 -12.17 -6.79 -5.76
C MET A 47 -11.04 -5.84 -5.36
N PHE A 48 -11.31 -4.83 -4.52
CA PHE A 48 -10.29 -3.93 -4.00
C PHE A 48 -9.19 -4.68 -3.24
N PHE A 49 -9.56 -5.51 -2.25
CA PHE A 49 -8.59 -6.31 -1.49
C PHE A 49 -7.85 -7.32 -2.39
N GLY A 50 -8.55 -7.92 -3.36
CA GLY A 50 -7.97 -8.86 -4.31
C GLY A 50 -6.88 -8.21 -5.18
N ILE A 51 -7.19 -7.09 -5.83
CA ILE A 51 -6.23 -6.40 -6.71
C ILE A 51 -5.07 -5.85 -5.88
N LYS A 52 -5.35 -5.18 -4.75
CA LYS A 52 -4.32 -4.61 -3.87
C LYS A 52 -3.41 -5.68 -3.27
N GLY A 53 -3.98 -6.80 -2.82
CA GLY A 53 -3.21 -7.95 -2.34
C GLY A 53 -2.36 -8.59 -3.43
N PHE A 54 -2.92 -8.74 -4.64
CA PHE A 54 -2.20 -9.31 -5.78
C PHE A 54 -1.02 -8.44 -6.21
N THR A 55 -1.17 -7.12 -6.26
CA THR A 55 -0.06 -6.22 -6.64
C THR A 55 1.08 -6.23 -5.62
N VAL A 56 0.77 -6.28 -4.32
CA VAL A 56 1.78 -6.43 -3.26
C VAL A 56 2.46 -7.79 -3.34
N ALA A 57 1.70 -8.86 -3.54
CA ALA A 57 2.25 -10.20 -3.70
C ALA A 57 3.21 -10.30 -4.90
N LEU A 58 2.87 -9.68 -6.04
CA LEU A 58 3.77 -9.58 -7.19
C LEU A 58 5.03 -8.78 -6.85
N ALA A 59 4.89 -7.59 -6.28
CA ALA A 59 6.03 -6.73 -5.94
C ALA A 59 7.02 -7.42 -4.99
N VAL A 60 6.50 -8.03 -3.92
CA VAL A 60 7.31 -8.79 -2.95
C VAL A 60 7.86 -10.07 -3.57
N GLY A 61 7.06 -10.79 -4.36
CA GLY A 61 7.49 -11.99 -5.08
C GLY A 61 8.68 -11.71 -6.00
N PHE A 62 8.63 -10.63 -6.78
CA PHE A 62 9.75 -10.21 -7.62
C PHE A 62 10.97 -9.78 -6.81
N ALA A 63 10.79 -9.05 -5.71
CA ALA A 63 11.90 -8.65 -4.84
C ALA A 63 12.60 -9.86 -4.18
N GLU A 64 11.84 -10.82 -3.66
CA GLU A 64 12.38 -12.04 -3.05
C GLU A 64 12.98 -13.00 -4.10
N TRP A 65 12.43 -13.05 -5.30
CA TRP A 65 13.03 -13.78 -6.41
C TRP A 65 14.38 -13.16 -6.81
N TYR A 66 14.42 -11.84 -7.01
CA TYR A 66 15.65 -11.14 -7.41
C TYR A 66 16.71 -11.10 -6.31
N ARG A 67 16.32 -11.18 -5.03
CA ARG A 67 17.23 -11.27 -3.88
C ARG A 67 18.25 -12.40 -4.01
N GLN A 68 17.88 -13.49 -4.69
CA GLN A 68 18.79 -14.62 -4.92
C GLN A 68 20.01 -14.21 -5.75
N ARG A 69 19.88 -13.16 -6.55
CA ARG A 69 20.95 -12.57 -7.38
C ARG A 69 21.67 -11.42 -6.68
N ASP A 70 20.91 -10.48 -6.10
CA ASP A 70 21.47 -9.36 -5.34
C ASP A 70 20.53 -8.93 -4.21
N ALA A 71 20.87 -9.39 -2.99
CA ALA A 71 20.11 -9.07 -1.80
C ALA A 71 20.24 -7.60 -1.39
N ALA A 72 21.42 -6.98 -1.59
CA ALA A 72 21.65 -5.59 -1.19
C ALA A 72 20.83 -4.63 -2.07
N TYR A 73 20.74 -4.91 -3.37
CA TYR A 73 19.84 -4.19 -4.28
C TYR A 73 18.39 -4.29 -3.81
N SER A 74 17.90 -5.51 -3.58
CA SER A 74 16.51 -5.76 -3.17
C SER A 74 16.15 -5.02 -1.87
N ILE A 75 17.04 -5.07 -0.87
CA ILE A 75 16.85 -4.36 0.41
C ILE A 75 16.77 -2.85 0.21
N ARG A 76 17.68 -2.26 -0.59
CA ARG A 76 17.69 -0.80 -0.84
C ARG A 76 16.39 -0.33 -1.48
N TRP A 77 15.93 -1.04 -2.51
CA TRP A 77 14.70 -0.68 -3.21
C TRP A 77 13.46 -0.91 -2.35
N LEU A 78 13.37 -2.00 -1.59
CA LEU A 78 12.27 -2.21 -0.66
C LEU A 78 12.20 -1.10 0.41
N ARG A 79 13.34 -0.67 0.96
CA ARG A 79 13.39 0.46 1.91
C ARG A 79 12.92 1.77 1.28
N LEU A 80 13.37 2.05 0.05
CA LEU A 80 12.91 3.21 -0.69
C LEU A 80 11.40 3.15 -0.94
N THR A 81 10.88 2.01 -1.38
CA THR A 81 9.44 1.79 -1.59
C THR A 81 8.66 2.02 -0.30
N ILE A 82 9.10 1.44 0.82
CA ILE A 82 8.47 1.64 2.14
C ILE A 82 8.45 3.12 2.52
N PHE A 83 9.59 3.81 2.37
CA PHE A 83 9.69 5.23 2.67
C PHE A 83 8.72 6.05 1.82
N LEU A 84 8.74 5.87 0.50
CA LEU A 84 7.85 6.58 -0.43
C LEU A 84 6.38 6.27 -0.13
N TYR A 85 6.04 5.02 0.18
CA TYR A 85 4.68 4.61 0.52
C TYR A 85 4.16 5.37 1.74
N ILE A 86 4.94 5.36 2.83
CA ILE A 86 4.58 6.07 4.08
C ILE A 86 4.47 7.57 3.81
N THR A 87 5.40 8.16 3.04
CA THR A 87 5.35 9.58 2.68
C THR A 87 4.07 9.93 1.93
N VAL A 88 3.71 9.14 0.91
CA VAL A 88 2.49 9.36 0.12
C VAL A 88 1.24 9.18 0.99
N TRP A 89 1.20 8.14 1.84
CA TRP A 89 0.07 7.90 2.73
C TRP A 89 -0.13 9.02 3.74
N CYS A 90 0.93 9.41 4.47
CA CYS A 90 0.88 10.52 5.42
C CYS A 90 0.52 11.83 4.72
N GLY A 91 1.09 12.08 3.53
CA GLY A 91 0.75 13.25 2.72
C GLY A 91 -0.73 13.29 2.34
N GLY A 92 -1.29 12.16 1.91
CA GLY A 92 -2.71 12.03 1.58
C GLY A 92 -3.62 12.29 2.78
N VAL A 93 -3.32 11.68 3.93
CA VAL A 93 -4.10 11.87 5.17
C VAL A 93 -4.03 13.32 5.65
N LEU A 94 -2.84 13.93 5.67
CA LEU A 94 -2.68 15.33 6.08
C LEU A 94 -3.41 16.28 5.13
N ALA A 95 -3.29 16.07 3.81
CA ALA A 95 -3.97 16.89 2.81
C ALA A 95 -5.50 16.75 2.93
N GLY A 96 -6.02 15.53 3.11
CA GLY A 96 -7.44 15.27 3.33
C GLY A 96 -7.99 15.93 4.59
N ASN A 97 -7.26 15.82 5.71
CA ASN A 97 -7.66 16.46 6.97
C ASN A 97 -7.65 17.99 6.88
N ILE A 98 -6.66 18.59 6.22
CA ILE A 98 -6.62 20.04 6.00
C ILE A 98 -7.79 20.50 5.11
N ALA A 99 -8.15 19.71 4.10
CA ALA A 99 -9.30 20.02 3.24
C ALA A 99 -10.62 19.95 4.02
N ASN A 100 -10.82 18.89 4.82
CA ASN A 100 -12.03 18.71 5.63
C ASN A 100 -12.17 19.76 6.74
N ALA A 101 -11.06 20.23 7.34
CA ALA A 101 -11.10 21.28 8.36
C ALA A 101 -11.47 22.67 7.82
N ARG A 102 -11.46 22.85 6.49
CA ARG A 102 -11.80 24.12 5.80
C ARG A 102 -13.20 24.12 5.17
N ALA A 103 -13.88 22.97 5.16
CA ALA A 103 -15.23 22.80 4.63
C ALA A 103 -16.27 22.99 5.74
#